data_AF-A0A086N2P6-F1
#
_entry.id   AF-A0A086N2P6-F1
#
_cell.length_a   1.000
_cell.length_b   1.000
_cell.length_c   1.000
_cell.angle_alpha   90.00
_cell.angle_beta   90.00
_cell.angle_gamma   90.00
#
_symmetry.space_group_name_H-M   'P 1'
#
loop_
_entity.id
_entity.type
_entity.pdbx_description
1 polymer ?
#
loop_
_entity_poly.entity_id
_entity_poly.type
_entity_poly.pdbx_seq_one_letter_code
_entity_poly.pdbx_strand_id
1 'polypeptide(L)'
;MGTVLAGLHTLRVLAGEDGKLDAARDDAAKRPLTVFGDRMVKAYRHLGKAKRRGPAHADAAAEVFRALADFHPAAETPPATLGEAQQTEFLRGYGTQKLEYELAHRKLLT
;
A
#
# COMPACT_ATOMS: atom_id res chain seq x y z
N MET A 1 5.87 -7.37 -3.96
CA MET A 1 6.12 -6.55 -2.75
C MET A 1 5.87 -5.06 -3.00
N GLY A 2 6.43 -4.43 -4.04
CA GLY A 2 6.17 -3.01 -4.33
C GLY A 2 4.69 -2.65 -4.54
N THR A 3 3.95 -3.51 -5.25
CA THR A 3 2.50 -3.40 -5.45
C THR A 3 1.71 -3.38 -4.14
N VAL A 4 2.11 -4.19 -3.15
CA VAL A 4 1.51 -4.23 -1.81
C VAL A 4 1.72 -2.92 -1.08
N LEU A 5 2.95 -2.37 -1.14
CA LEU A 5 3.22 -1.09 -0.51
C LEU A 5 2.36 0.01 -1.12
N ALA A 6 2.15 -0.01 -2.44
CA ALA A 6 1.26 0.92 -3.11
C ALA A 6 -0.19 0.78 -2.61
N GLY A 7 -0.71 -0.44 -2.47
CA GLY A 7 -2.06 -0.66 -1.90
C GLY A 7 -2.18 -0.17 -0.45
N LEU A 8 -1.18 -0.46 0.39
CA LEU A 8 -1.15 0.02 1.77
C LEU A 8 -1.09 1.57 1.85
N HIS A 9 -0.36 2.19 0.93
CA HIS A 9 -0.29 3.64 0.79
C HIS A 9 -1.64 4.23 0.35
N THR A 10 -2.24 3.73 -0.73
CA THR A 10 -3.55 4.16 -1.22
C THR A 10 -4.61 4.05 -0.13
N LEU A 11 -4.65 2.93 0.60
CA LEU A 11 -5.60 2.70 1.68
C LEU A 11 -5.48 3.74 2.81
N ARG A 12 -4.25 4.16 3.14
CA ARG A 12 -3.98 5.23 4.10
C ARG A 12 -4.50 6.59 3.61
N VAL A 13 -4.30 6.93 2.34
CA VAL A 13 -4.82 8.18 1.75
C VAL A 13 -6.35 8.18 1.73
N LEU A 14 -6.97 7.06 1.33
CA LEU A 14 -8.43 6.88 1.40
C LEU A 14 -8.97 7.02 2.83
N ALA A 15 -8.17 6.67 3.84
CA ALA A 15 -8.49 6.88 5.25
C ALA A 15 -8.37 8.35 5.72
N GLY A 16 -7.90 9.27 4.87
CA GLY A 16 -7.72 10.69 5.17
C GLY A 16 -6.42 11.00 5.92
N GLU A 17 -5.45 10.08 5.89
CA GLU A 17 -4.12 10.32 6.45
C GLU A 17 -3.15 10.83 5.38
N ASP A 18 -2.14 11.58 5.81
CA ASP A 18 -1.15 12.19 4.90
C ASP A 18 -0.48 11.14 3.99
N GLY A 19 -0.40 11.49 2.71
CA GLY A 19 0.26 10.75 1.63
C GLY A 19 1.77 10.98 1.56
N LYS A 20 2.37 11.81 2.41
CA LYS A 20 3.84 11.98 2.50
C LYS A 20 4.52 10.70 2.99
N LEU A 21 4.74 9.77 2.09
CA LEU A 21 5.30 8.46 2.39
C LEU A 21 6.27 7.95 1.31
N ASP A 22 6.63 8.79 0.34
CA ASP A 22 7.69 8.47 -0.62
C ASP A 22 9.04 8.24 0.08
N ALA A 23 9.29 8.89 1.22
CA ALA A 23 10.48 8.59 2.04
C ALA A 23 10.52 7.12 2.51
N ALA A 24 9.36 6.55 2.82
CA ALA A 24 9.29 5.18 3.28
C ALA A 24 9.14 4.15 2.14
N ARG A 25 9.00 4.61 0.89
CA ARG A 25 9.17 3.77 -0.30
C ARG A 25 10.61 3.31 -0.41
N ASP A 26 11.55 4.23 -0.27
CA ASP A 26 12.98 3.92 -0.39
C ASP A 26 13.47 3.06 0.77
N ASP A 27 12.97 3.31 1.98
CA ASP A 27 13.24 2.45 3.13
C ASP A 27 12.62 1.06 2.97
N ALA A 28 11.40 0.96 2.42
CA ALA A 28 10.76 -0.34 2.15
C ALA A 28 11.47 -1.12 1.04
N ALA A 29 12.02 -0.44 0.04
CA ALA A 29 12.86 -1.07 -0.98
C ALA A 29 14.12 -1.67 -0.33
N LYS A 30 14.75 -0.96 0.61
CA LYS A 30 15.96 -1.46 1.29
C LYS A 30 15.67 -2.53 2.35
N ARG A 31 14.59 -2.37 3.12
CA ARG A 31 14.27 -3.15 4.34
C ARG A 31 12.76 -3.45 4.44
N PRO A 32 12.22 -4.32 3.56
CA PRO A 32 10.78 -4.49 3.48
C PRO A 32 10.17 -5.07 4.77
N LEU A 33 10.82 -6.03 5.43
CA LEU A 33 10.30 -6.66 6.65
C LEU A 33 9.82 -5.66 7.71
N THR A 34 10.67 -4.67 8.05
CA THR A 34 10.35 -3.65 9.06
C THR A 34 9.15 -2.79 8.65
N VAL A 35 9.03 -2.46 7.37
CA VAL A 35 7.99 -1.54 6.88
C VAL A 35 6.65 -2.26 6.66
N PHE A 36 6.65 -3.51 6.22
CA PHE A 36 5.42 -4.25 5.93
C PHE A 36 4.67 -4.67 7.19
N GLY A 37 5.37 -5.18 8.22
CA GLY A 37 4.72 -5.64 9.46
C GLY A 37 3.85 -4.56 10.11
N ASP A 38 4.43 -3.38 10.30
CA ASP A 38 3.75 -2.23 10.90
C ASP A 38 2.55 -1.72 10.07
N ARG A 39 2.62 -1.83 8.74
CA ARG A 39 1.58 -1.29 7.85
C ARG A 39 0.45 -2.26 7.61
N MET A 40 0.73 -3.56 7.53
CA MET A 40 -0.31 -4.59 7.42
C MET A 40 -1.25 -4.54 8.64
N VAL A 41 -0.70 -4.36 9.84
CA VAL A 41 -1.50 -4.15 11.07
C VAL A 41 -2.37 -2.90 10.98
N LYS A 42 -1.87 -1.83 10.34
CA LYS A 42 -2.61 -0.57 10.16
C LYS A 42 -3.66 -0.64 9.04
N ALA A 43 -3.59 -1.60 8.12
CA ALA A 43 -4.50 -1.70 6.98
C ALA A 43 -5.97 -1.81 7.42
N TYR A 44 -6.28 -2.68 8.38
CA TYR A 44 -7.63 -2.81 8.95
C TYR A 44 -8.12 -1.49 9.57
N ARG A 45 -7.23 -0.75 10.25
CA ARG A 45 -7.55 0.55 10.83
C ARG A 45 -7.86 1.59 9.75
N HIS A 46 -7.08 1.62 8.67
CA HIS A 46 -7.31 2.53 7.56
C HIS A 46 -8.60 2.21 6.82
N LEU A 47 -8.92 0.93 6.58
CA LEU A 47 -10.21 0.51 6.04
C LEU A 47 -11.39 1.03 6.90
N GLY A 48 -11.31 0.86 8.23
CA GLY A 48 -12.34 1.37 9.14
C GLY A 48 -12.46 2.90 9.14
N LYS A 49 -11.35 3.62 8.96
CA LYS A 49 -11.38 5.09 8.79
C LYS A 49 -11.99 5.51 7.46
N ALA A 50 -11.62 4.87 6.35
CA ALA A 50 -12.18 5.17 5.03
C ALA A 50 -13.71 4.97 5.00
N LYS A 51 -14.20 3.88 5.61
CA LYS A 51 -15.66 3.63 5.76
C LYS A 51 -16.41 4.79 6.43
N ARG A 52 -15.78 5.47 7.40
CA ARG A 52 -16.38 6.62 8.10
C ARG A 52 -16.39 7.91 7.29
N ARG A 53 -15.62 8.01 6.20
CA ARG A 53 -15.58 9.19 5.32
C ARG A 53 -16.70 9.22 4.28
N GLY A 54 -17.40 8.10 4.10
CA GLY A 54 -18.58 7.99 3.24
C GLY A 54 -18.48 6.83 2.25
N PRO A 55 -19.59 6.54 1.54
CA PRO A 55 -19.72 5.35 0.70
C PRO A 55 -18.63 5.22 -0.37
N ALA A 56 -18.31 6.31 -1.09
CA ALA A 56 -17.28 6.27 -2.13
C ALA A 56 -15.89 5.91 -1.60
N HIS A 57 -15.53 6.38 -0.40
CA HIS A 57 -14.26 6.02 0.25
C HIS A 57 -14.30 4.59 0.78
N ALA A 58 -15.46 4.13 1.26
CA ALA A 58 -15.66 2.76 1.72
C ALA A 58 -15.44 1.75 0.59
N ASP A 59 -16.03 2.02 -0.59
CA ASP A 59 -15.96 1.14 -1.75
C ASP A 59 -14.54 1.06 -2.31
N ALA A 60 -13.89 2.21 -2.52
CA ALA A 60 -12.50 2.27 -2.97
C ALA A 60 -11.55 1.59 -1.97
N ALA A 61 -11.73 1.83 -0.67
CA ALA A 61 -10.90 1.19 0.35
C ALA A 61 -11.12 -0.32 0.41
N ALA A 62 -12.36 -0.79 0.21
CA ALA A 62 -12.67 -2.22 0.18
C ALA A 62 -12.10 -2.92 -1.06
N GLU A 63 -12.03 -2.23 -2.20
CA GLU A 63 -11.36 -2.72 -3.42
C GLU A 63 -9.86 -2.89 -3.18
N VAL A 64 -9.17 -1.84 -2.73
CA VAL A 64 -7.74 -1.88 -2.42
C VAL A 64 -7.43 -2.93 -1.34
N PHE A 65 -8.27 -3.02 -0.31
CA PHE A 65 -8.07 -3.98 0.77
C PHE A 65 -8.24 -5.44 0.31
N ARG A 66 -9.17 -5.72 -0.62
CA ARG A 66 -9.30 -7.04 -1.23
C ARG A 66 -8.06 -7.40 -2.03
N ALA A 67 -7.55 -6.49 -2.86
CA ALA A 67 -6.31 -6.71 -3.60
C ALA A 67 -5.10 -6.99 -2.68
N LEU A 68 -5.04 -6.36 -1.50
CA LEU A 68 -4.02 -6.66 -0.48
C LEU A 68 -4.21 -8.04 0.17
N ALA A 69 -5.45 -8.47 0.39
CA ALA A 69 -5.78 -9.78 0.93
C ALA A 69 -5.52 -10.91 -0.08
N ASP A 70 -5.73 -10.66 -1.37
CA ASP A 70 -5.35 -11.59 -2.43
C ASP A 70 -3.83 -11.70 -2.57
N PHE A 71 -3.12 -10.63 -2.20
CA PHE A 71 -1.67 -10.66 -2.09
C PHE A 71 -1.17 -11.40 -0.84
N HIS A 72 -2.00 -12.12 -0.08
CA HIS A 72 -1.49 -12.92 1.03
C HIS A 72 -0.50 -13.95 0.46
N PRO A 73 0.82 -13.76 0.65
CA PRO A 73 1.73 -14.82 0.30
C PRO A 73 1.43 -15.87 1.35
N ALA A 74 0.84 -16.99 0.94
CA ALA A 74 0.91 -18.17 1.77
C ALA A 74 2.42 -18.41 2.01
N ALA A 75 2.87 -18.13 3.23
CA ALA A 75 4.11 -18.61 3.85
C ALA A 75 5.45 -17.84 3.76
N GLU A 76 5.60 -16.69 3.08
CA GLU A 76 6.92 -16.02 3.06
C GLU A 76 6.92 -14.64 3.73
N THR A 77 7.48 -14.61 4.95
CA THR A 77 7.93 -13.39 5.62
C THR A 77 8.79 -12.57 4.65
N PRO A 78 8.52 -11.27 4.46
CA PRO A 78 9.35 -10.43 3.60
C PRO A 78 10.83 -10.51 4.01
N PRO A 79 11.77 -10.50 3.07
CA PRO A 79 13.19 -10.55 3.42
C PRO A 79 13.59 -9.32 4.24
N ALA A 80 14.61 -9.47 5.09
CA ALA A 80 15.11 -8.36 5.90
C ALA A 80 15.69 -7.22 5.03
N THR A 81 16.27 -7.58 3.88
CA THR A 81 16.83 -6.66 2.88
C THR A 81 16.60 -7.16 1.45
N LEU A 82 16.67 -6.26 0.47
CA LEU A 82 16.64 -6.60 -0.96
C LEU A 82 17.97 -6.22 -1.63
N GLY A 83 18.43 -7.02 -2.60
CA GLY A 83 19.53 -6.65 -3.49
C GLY A 83 19.12 -5.58 -4.52
N GLU A 84 20.07 -4.94 -5.20
CA GLU A 84 19.80 -3.80 -6.11
C GLU A 84 18.79 -4.11 -7.21
N ALA A 85 18.87 -5.29 -7.83
CA ALA A 85 17.91 -5.70 -8.86
C ALA A 85 16.49 -5.83 -8.27
N GLN A 86 16.36 -6.45 -7.09
CA GLN A 86 15.09 -6.60 -6.39
C GLN A 86 14.53 -5.25 -5.89
N GLN A 87 15.39 -4.32 -5.48
CA GLN A 87 14.99 -2.95 -5.14
C GLN A 87 14.42 -2.23 -6.38
N THR A 88 15.05 -2.40 -7.53
CA THR A 88 14.58 -1.82 -8.79
C THR A 88 13.21 -2.37 -9.20
N GLU A 89 13.02 -3.68 -9.11
CA GLU A 89 11.72 -4.33 -9.35
C GLU A 89 10.65 -3.87 -8.34
N PHE A 90 11.04 -3.74 -7.07
CA PHE A 90 10.16 -3.21 -6.02
C PHE A 90 9.67 -1.81 -6.36
N LEU A 91 10.59 -0.90 -6.69
CA LEU A 91 10.27 0.49 -7.00
C LEU A 91 9.41 0.62 -8.26
N ARG A 92 9.71 -0.18 -9.30
CA ARG A 92 8.89 -0.27 -10.51
C ARG A 92 7.47 -0.71 -10.18
N GLY A 93 7.32 -1.82 -9.47
CA GLY A 93 6.00 -2.36 -9.09
C GLY A 93 5.21 -1.38 -8.21
N TYR A 94 5.87 -0.69 -7.28
CA TYR A 94 5.24 0.37 -6.48
C TYR A 94 4.71 1.50 -7.37
N GLY A 95 5.55 2.03 -8.27
CA GLY A 95 5.20 3.14 -9.14
C GLY A 95 4.03 2.82 -10.07
N THR A 96 4.07 1.66 -10.74
CA THR A 96 2.99 1.19 -11.62
C THR A 96 1.68 1.05 -10.86
N GLN A 97 1.68 0.34 -9.73
CA GLN A 97 0.46 0.08 -8.98
C GLN A 97 -0.12 1.36 -8.34
N LYS A 98 0.75 2.27 -7.87
CA LYS A 98 0.33 3.56 -7.32
C LYS A 98 -0.39 4.38 -8.39
N LEU A 99 0.17 4.46 -9.59
CA LEU A 99 -0.45 5.16 -10.71
C LEU A 99 -1.82 4.55 -11.08
N GLU A 100 -1.93 3.21 -11.11
CA GLU A 100 -3.22 2.54 -11.35
C GLU A 100 -4.29 2.97 -10.34
N TYR A 101 -3.95 2.97 -9.05
CA TYR A 101 -4.88 3.43 -8.00
C TYR A 101 -5.20 4.92 -8.09
N GLU A 102 -4.21 5.76 -8.41
CA GLU A 102 -4.42 7.19 -8.63
C GLU A 102 -5.37 7.47 -9.79
N LEU A 103 -5.30 6.67 -10.87
CA LEU A 103 -6.22 6.77 -12.00
C LEU A 103 -7.61 6.25 -11.63
N ALA A 104 -7.70 5.09 -10.96
CA ALA A 104 -8.96 4.47 -10.57
C ALA A 104 -9.74 5.30 -9.54
N HIS A 105 -9.04 5.95 -8.61
CA HIS A 105 -9.65 6.65 -7.47
C HIS A 105 -9.32 8.15 -7.43
N ARG A 106 -8.96 8.76 -8.57
CA ARG A 106 -8.51 10.16 -8.68
C ARG A 106 -9.35 11.15 -7.85
N LYS A 107 -10.68 11.01 -7.86
CA LYS A 107 -11.61 11.92 -7.16
C LYS A 107 -11.56 11.83 -5.62
N LEU A 108 -10.92 10.80 -5.09
CA LEU A 108 -10.87 10.48 -3.65
C LEU A 108 -9.45 10.59 -3.05
N LEU A 109 -8.44 10.74 -3.91
CA LEU A 109 -7.02 10.75 -3.55
C LEU A 109 -6.35 12.13 -3.67
N THR A 110 -7.13 13.17 -4.02
CA THR A 110 -6.71 14.59 -4.07
C THR A 110 -6.70 15.25 -2.71
#